data_AF-A0AAD4EC18-F1
#
_entry.id   AF-A0AAD4EC18-F1
#
_cell.length_a   1.000
_cell.length_b   1.000
_cell.length_c   1.000
_cell.angle_alpha   90.00
_cell.angle_beta   90.00
_cell.angle_gamma   90.00
#
_symmetry.space_group_name_H-M   'P 1'
#
loop_
_entity.id
_entity.type
_entity.pdbx_description
1 polymer ?
#
loop_
_entity_poly.entity_id
_entity_poly.type
_entity_poly.pdbx_seq_one_letter_code
_entity_poly.pdbx_strand_id
1 'polypeptide(L)'
;VFTSPSSASQAEGDGDGADILENNRCTRRRSDQTKVKTCIASIINMKKVTPRAIAYIVCQVHFALSSITSWCTVDGDFDYEAFWCNILDFFEDVPGPVTRHKINKLLEWWTR
;
A
#
# COMPACT_ATOMS: atom_id res chain seq x y z
N VAL A 1 -19.65 -9.94 29.16
CA VAL A 1 -19.30 -8.69 29.89
C VAL A 1 -17.81 -8.47 29.77
N PHE A 2 -17.41 -7.44 29.03
CA PHE A 2 -16.03 -7.11 28.71
C PHE A 2 -15.65 -5.91 29.59
N THR A 3 -14.84 -6.12 30.62
CA THR A 3 -14.35 -5.05 31.51
C THR A 3 -13.09 -4.46 30.91
N SER A 4 -13.21 -3.31 30.25
CA SER A 4 -12.08 -2.58 29.68
C SER A 4 -11.07 -2.15 30.76
N PRO A 5 -9.75 -2.07 30.47
CA PRO A 5 -8.68 -1.87 31.46
C PRO A 5 -8.56 -0.44 32.03
N SER A 6 -9.60 0.40 31.90
CA SER A 6 -9.50 1.85 32.14
C SER A 6 -9.89 2.29 33.56
N SER A 7 -9.86 1.40 34.57
CA SER A 7 -10.34 1.70 35.93
C SER A 7 -9.43 1.26 37.07
N ALA A 8 -8.11 1.32 36.90
CA ALA A 8 -7.18 1.27 38.04
C ALA A 8 -6.77 2.69 38.44
N SER A 9 -7.62 3.36 39.21
CA SER A 9 -7.29 4.63 39.87
C SER A 9 -6.44 4.39 41.11
N GLN A 10 -5.29 5.09 41.15
CA GLN A 10 -4.73 5.80 42.32
C GLN A 10 -4.36 4.96 43.56
N ALA A 11 -3.05 4.79 43.77
CA ALA A 11 -2.46 4.57 45.08
C ALA A 11 -1.46 5.70 45.35
N GLU A 12 -1.60 6.34 46.51
CA GLU A 12 -0.84 7.52 46.96
C GLU A 12 0.48 7.15 47.68
N GLY A 13 1.37 8.13 47.75
CA GLY A 13 2.62 8.18 48.55
C GLY A 13 3.69 8.94 47.77
N ASP A 14 4.46 9.89 48.27
CA ASP A 14 4.74 10.48 49.58
C ASP A 14 5.47 11.82 49.28
N GLY A 15 5.52 12.76 50.22
CA GLY A 15 5.66 14.19 49.97
C GLY A 15 7.02 14.80 49.55
N ASP A 16 6.94 16.13 49.41
CA ASP A 16 7.93 17.18 49.70
C ASP A 16 8.58 17.92 48.51
N GLY A 17 8.65 19.26 48.62
CA GLY A 17 9.47 20.12 47.75
C GLY A 17 8.73 21.22 47.00
N ALA A 18 8.60 22.37 47.65
CA ALA A 18 8.09 23.64 47.15
C ALA A 18 8.66 24.12 45.81
N ASP A 19 7.78 24.78 45.04
CA ASP A 19 7.98 26.00 44.26
C ASP A 19 9.30 26.22 43.51
N ILE A 20 9.35 25.85 42.24
CA ILE A 20 9.93 26.72 41.18
C ILE A 20 8.98 26.69 39.98
N LEU A 21 7.95 27.53 40.05
CA LEU A 21 7.28 28.05 38.87
C LEU A 21 8.26 29.01 38.18
N GLU A 22 9.11 28.52 37.27
CA GLU A 22 9.47 29.31 36.10
C GLU A 22 10.19 28.51 35.02
N ASN A 23 9.55 28.53 33.85
CA ASN A 23 10.17 28.46 32.54
C ASN A 23 10.60 27.09 32.00
N ASN A 24 10.11 26.82 30.78
CA ASN A 24 10.52 25.78 29.85
C ASN A 24 10.21 24.32 30.21
N ARG A 25 9.07 23.86 29.69
CA ARG A 25 9.01 22.75 28.72
C ARG A 25 7.58 22.52 28.25
N CYS A 26 7.20 23.19 27.16
CA CYS A 26 6.17 22.64 26.28
C CYS A 26 6.79 21.43 25.57
N THR A 27 7.02 20.34 26.31
CA THR A 27 7.19 19.02 25.73
C THR A 27 5.81 18.60 25.25
N ARG A 28 5.43 19.15 24.09
CA ARG A 28 4.57 18.43 23.15
C ARG A 28 5.23 17.08 22.98
N ARG A 29 4.79 16.09 23.76
CA ARG A 29 4.97 14.69 23.43
C ARG A 29 4.50 14.61 21.99
N ARG A 30 5.44 14.48 21.05
CA ARG A 30 5.11 14.09 19.69
C ARG A 30 4.24 12.88 19.90
N SER A 31 2.97 12.97 19.53
CA SER A 31 2.15 11.79 19.32
C SER A 31 3.05 10.84 18.55
N ASP A 32 3.36 9.67 19.10
CA ASP A 32 3.98 8.61 18.34
C ASP A 32 3.06 8.37 17.15
N GLN A 33 3.38 9.03 16.05
CA GLN A 33 2.73 8.80 14.79
C GLN A 33 3.18 7.40 14.44
N THR A 34 2.33 6.42 14.76
CA THR A 34 2.41 5.08 14.19
C THR A 34 2.68 5.28 12.71
N LYS A 35 3.93 5.01 12.28
CA LYS A 35 4.35 5.25 10.89
C LYS A 35 3.40 4.43 10.03
N VAL A 36 2.51 5.12 9.33
CA VAL A 36 1.52 4.48 8.47
C VAL A 36 2.29 3.70 7.40
N LYS A 37 1.81 2.48 7.13
CA LYS A 37 2.42 1.52 6.19
C LYS A 37 2.85 2.23 4.92
N THR A 38 4.15 2.20 4.65
CA THR A 38 4.77 2.65 3.40
C THR A 38 4.00 2.03 2.22
N CYS A 39 3.65 2.81 1.20
CA CYS A 39 2.95 2.27 0.04
C CYS A 39 3.83 1.22 -0.67
N ILE A 40 3.23 0.21 -1.30
CA ILE A 40 3.97 -0.90 -1.96
C ILE A 40 4.99 -0.34 -2.96
N ALA A 41 4.61 0.71 -3.69
CA ALA A 41 5.51 1.43 -4.59
C ALA A 41 6.77 1.95 -3.87
N SER A 42 6.64 2.51 -2.66
CA SER A 42 7.79 2.96 -1.88
C SER A 42 8.60 1.79 -1.30
N ILE A 43 7.95 0.69 -0.93
CA ILE A 43 8.63 -0.52 -0.42
C ILE A 43 9.53 -1.12 -1.49
N ILE A 44 9.03 -1.21 -2.73
CA ILE A 44 9.78 -1.79 -3.86
C ILE A 44 10.59 -0.74 -4.64
N ASN A 45 10.65 0.51 -4.14
CA ASN A 45 11.34 1.64 -4.78
C ASN A 45 10.91 1.89 -6.24
N MET A 46 9.62 1.74 -6.52
CA MET A 46 9.00 1.95 -7.82
C MET A 46 8.84 3.44 -8.12
N LYS A 47 9.63 3.96 -9.06
CA LYS A 47 9.57 5.37 -9.50
C LYS A 47 8.65 5.60 -10.70
N LYS A 48 8.38 4.55 -11.49
CA LYS A 48 7.54 4.58 -12.68
C LYS A 48 6.77 3.28 -12.78
N VAL A 49 5.49 3.37 -13.13
CA VAL A 49 4.66 2.18 -13.37
C VAL A 49 5.10 1.51 -14.67
N THR A 50 5.39 0.21 -14.60
CA THR A 50 5.75 -0.61 -15.76
C THR A 50 4.54 -1.41 -16.25
N PRO A 51 4.47 -1.73 -17.55
CA PRO A 51 3.42 -2.62 -18.07
C PRO A 51 3.30 -3.94 -17.30
N ARG A 52 4.44 -4.52 -16.91
CA ARG A 52 4.53 -5.76 -16.12
C ARG A 52 3.92 -5.60 -14.72
N ALA A 53 4.11 -4.47 -14.08
CA ALA A 53 3.47 -4.22 -12.79
C ALA A 53 1.95 -4.09 -12.94
N ILE A 54 1.47 -3.46 -14.02
CA ILE A 54 0.03 -3.40 -14.34
C ILE A 54 -0.51 -4.81 -14.57
N ALA A 55 0.13 -5.61 -15.43
CA ALA A 55 -0.27 -6.99 -15.69
C ALA A 55 -0.37 -7.81 -14.40
N TYR A 56 0.60 -7.65 -13.50
CA TYR A 56 0.59 -8.31 -12.19
C TYR A 56 -0.62 -7.89 -11.36
N ILE A 57 -0.85 -6.59 -11.20
CA ILE A 57 -1.99 -6.07 -10.44
C ILE A 57 -3.31 -6.58 -11.01
N VAL A 58 -3.46 -6.59 -12.33
CA VAL A 58 -4.68 -7.10 -12.98
C VAL A 58 -4.89 -8.58 -12.69
N CYS A 59 -3.84 -9.41 -12.75
CA CYS A 59 -3.94 -10.83 -12.38
C CYS A 59 -4.29 -11.01 -10.89
N GLN A 60 -3.72 -10.19 -10.00
CA GLN A 60 -4.05 -10.21 -8.57
C GLN A 60 -5.50 -9.79 -8.30
N VAL A 61 -6.00 -8.77 -9.00
CA VAL A 61 -7.40 -8.33 -8.89
C VAL A 61 -8.35 -9.41 -9.41
N HIS A 62 -8.03 -10.03 -10.54
CA HIS A 62 -8.81 -11.15 -11.06
C HIS A 62 -8.89 -12.29 -10.03
N PHE A 63 -7.75 -12.72 -9.49
CA PHE A 63 -7.70 -13.74 -8.46
C PHE A 63 -8.54 -13.37 -7.23
N ALA A 64 -8.43 -12.12 -6.75
CA ALA A 64 -9.19 -11.64 -5.59
C ALA A 64 -10.71 -11.60 -5.82
N LEU A 65 -11.15 -11.44 -7.08
CA LEU A 65 -12.56 -11.45 -7.47
C LEU A 65 -13.09 -12.84 -7.84
N SER A 66 -12.19 -13.77 -8.13
CA SER A 66 -12.53 -15.16 -8.47
C SER A 66 -12.84 -15.99 -7.21
N SER A 67 -13.52 -17.12 -7.39
CA SER A 67 -13.73 -18.11 -6.31
C SER A 67 -12.52 -19.03 -6.09
N ILE A 68 -11.35 -18.67 -6.64
CA ILE A 68 -10.15 -19.49 -6.61
C ILE A 68 -9.52 -19.42 -5.23
N THR A 69 -9.20 -20.57 -4.66
CA THR A 69 -8.63 -20.69 -3.32
C THR A 69 -7.10 -20.72 -3.31
N SER A 70 -6.49 -21.08 -4.44
CA SER A 70 -5.02 -21.18 -4.58
C SER A 70 -4.57 -20.70 -5.95
N TRP A 71 -3.44 -20.01 -6.01
CA TRP A 71 -2.86 -19.57 -7.27
C TRP A 71 -2.43 -20.75 -8.15
N CYS A 72 -2.88 -20.80 -9.40
CA CYS A 72 -2.49 -21.76 -10.42
C CYS A 72 -2.37 -21.09 -11.79
N THR A 73 -1.53 -21.63 -12.68
CA THR A 73 -1.31 -21.07 -14.04
C THR A 73 -2.57 -21.15 -14.88
N VAL A 74 -3.28 -22.28 -14.78
CA VAL A 74 -4.57 -22.51 -15.43
C VAL A 74 -5.57 -22.82 -14.34
N ASP A 75 -6.64 -22.03 -14.28
CA ASP A 75 -7.79 -22.25 -13.40
C ASP A 75 -9.03 -22.55 -14.24
N GLY A 76 -9.35 -23.85 -14.40
CA GLY A 76 -10.47 -24.28 -15.25
C GLY A 76 -10.29 -23.79 -16.69
N ASP A 77 -11.11 -22.81 -17.07
CA ASP A 77 -11.12 -22.19 -18.39
C ASP A 77 -10.27 -20.89 -18.47
N PHE A 78 -9.66 -20.45 -17.37
CA PHE A 78 -8.87 -19.23 -17.31
C PHE A 78 -7.37 -19.51 -17.26
N ASP A 79 -6.65 -19.07 -18.28
CA ASP A 79 -5.19 -19.17 -18.38
C ASP A 79 -4.53 -17.83 -18.00
N TYR A 80 -3.86 -17.80 -16.84
CA TYR A 80 -3.16 -16.62 -16.34
C TYR A 80 -1.90 -16.29 -17.15
N GLU A 81 -1.25 -17.28 -17.78
CA GLU A 81 -0.10 -17.05 -18.64
C GLU A 81 -0.54 -16.36 -19.93
N ALA A 82 -1.58 -16.88 -20.59
CA ALA A 82 -2.16 -16.24 -21.75
C ALA A 82 -2.69 -14.85 -21.43
N PHE A 83 -3.39 -14.68 -20.30
CA PHE A 83 -3.90 -13.39 -19.87
C PHE A 83 -2.80 -12.37 -19.60
N TRP A 84 -1.74 -12.78 -18.92
CA TRP A 84 -0.55 -11.96 -18.69
C TRP A 84 0.08 -11.51 -20.01
N CYS A 85 0.32 -12.43 -20.94
CA CYS A 85 0.90 -12.14 -22.25
C CYS A 85 0.04 -11.16 -23.03
N ASN A 86 -1.29 -11.38 -23.08
CA ASN A 86 -2.22 -10.47 -23.75
C ASN A 86 -2.15 -9.03 -23.21
N ILE A 87 -2.00 -8.86 -21.89
CA ILE A 87 -1.82 -7.52 -21.29
C ILE A 87 -0.47 -6.93 -21.72
N LEU A 88 0.60 -7.72 -21.69
CA LEU A 88 1.90 -7.23 -22.12
C LEU A 88 1.92 -6.85 -23.59
N ASP A 89 1.33 -7.65 -24.47
CA ASP A 89 1.25 -7.39 -25.89
C ASP A 89 0.50 -6.09 -26.17
N PHE A 90 -0.56 -5.79 -25.41
CA PHE A 90 -1.25 -4.50 -25.50
C PHE A 90 -0.33 -3.28 -25.25
N PHE A 91 0.66 -3.42 -24.36
CA PHE A 91 1.59 -2.33 -24.03
C PHE A 91 2.90 -2.35 -24.83
N GLU A 92 3.39 -3.54 -25.21
CA GLU A 92 4.70 -3.76 -25.81
C GLU A 92 4.62 -3.98 -27.34
N ASP A 93 3.60 -4.71 -27.84
CA ASP A 93 3.40 -5.00 -29.27
C ASP A 93 2.50 -3.97 -29.96
N VAL A 94 3.08 -2.80 -30.21
CA VAL A 94 2.33 -1.63 -30.64
C VAL A 94 2.41 -1.43 -32.15
N PRO A 95 1.29 -1.48 -32.91
CA PRO A 95 1.28 -1.39 -34.37
C PRO A 95 1.42 0.07 -34.87
N GLY A 96 2.56 0.69 -34.56
CA GLY A 96 2.96 1.98 -35.11
C GLY A 96 3.11 3.13 -34.10
N PRO A 97 3.64 4.27 -34.57
CA PRO A 97 4.08 5.38 -33.71
C PRO A 97 2.93 6.08 -32.98
N VAL A 98 1.74 6.16 -33.60
CA VAL A 98 0.56 6.82 -33.02
C VAL A 98 0.07 6.08 -31.78
N THR A 99 -0.06 4.76 -31.87
CA THR A 99 -0.51 3.92 -30.75
C THR A 99 0.55 3.92 -29.63
N ARG A 100 1.84 3.94 -29.99
CA ARG A 100 2.94 4.03 -29.00
C ARG A 100 2.87 5.33 -28.20
N HIS A 101 2.54 6.45 -28.85
CA HIS A 101 2.37 7.72 -28.15
C HIS A 101 1.20 7.67 -27.16
N LYS A 102 0.07 7.05 -27.55
CA LYS A 102 -1.08 6.85 -26.66
C LYS A 102 -0.71 5.99 -25.44
N ILE A 103 0.02 4.90 -25.65
CA ILE A 103 0.47 4.01 -24.58
C ILE A 103 1.44 4.72 -23.63
N ASN A 104 2.39 5.50 -24.15
CA ASN A 104 3.30 6.28 -23.31
C ASN A 104 2.54 7.29 -22.45
N LYS A 105 1.57 8.00 -23.05
CA LYS A 105 0.70 8.93 -22.32
C LYS A 105 -0.11 8.21 -21.24
N LEU A 106 -0.57 6.99 -21.50
CA LEU A 106 -1.26 6.16 -20.52
C LEU A 106 -0.32 5.80 -19.37
N LEU A 107 0.88 5.28 -19.64
CA LEU A 107 1.86 4.92 -18.61
C LEU A 107 2.32 6.14 -17.78
N GLU A 108 2.41 7.32 -18.40
CA GLU A 108 2.67 8.58 -17.70
C GLU A 108 1.50 8.97 -16.79
N TRP A 109 0.25 8.79 -17.25
CA TRP A 109 -0.93 9.01 -16.41
C TRP A 109 -0.94 8.10 -15.18
N TRP A 110 -0.53 6.83 -15.32
CA TRP A 110 -0.39 5.88 -14.19
C TRP A 110 0.75 6.22 -13.22
N THR A 111 1.73 7.02 -13.64
CA THR A 111 2.92 7.35 -12.84
C THR A 111 2.81 8.69 -12.11
N ARG A 112 1.77 9.49 -12.41
CA ARG A 112 1.52 10.78 -11.75
C ARG A 112 1.08 10.62 -10.29
#